data_AF-A0A1H7Y113-F1
#
_entry.id   AF-A0A1H7Y113-F1
#
_cell.length_a   1.000
_cell.length_b   1.000
_cell.length_c   1.000
_cell.angle_alpha   90.00
_cell.angle_beta   90.00
_cell.angle_gamma   90.00
#
_symmetry.space_group_name_H-M   'P 1'
#
loop_
_entity.id
_entity.type
_entity.pdbx_description
1 polymer ?
#
loop_
_entity_poly.entity_id
_entity_poly.type
_entity_poly.pdbx_seq_one_letter_code
_entity_poly.pdbx_strand_id
1 'polypeptide(L)'
;MLIEYADIAKKTGKSVSTIKKWRKRIENLSGYKFTKTKARVSRHSVQVFFDFSKDEVAKFIELSKEIDKTKDLDSSIKKVWGDLNTQQAQSLEEDLLELEFDFYNFKKEITKTVTTLQTDNRVLSQRLTSMLKRLNELEDDQKTGFFKRFKK
;
A
#
# COMPACT_ATOMS: atom_id res chain seq x y z
N MET A 1 -3.62 24.99 27.19
CA MET A 1 -4.82 24.77 28.01
C MET A 1 -5.24 23.33 27.76
N LEU A 2 -5.25 22.50 28.80
CA LEU A 2 -5.80 21.15 28.74
C LEU A 2 -7.32 21.29 28.57
N ILE A 3 -7.88 20.72 27.51
CA ILE A 3 -9.35 20.73 27.31
C ILE A 3 -9.87 19.35 27.69
N GLU A 4 -10.78 19.32 28.67
CA GLU A 4 -11.33 18.08 29.17
C GLU A 4 -12.74 17.81 28.63
N TYR A 5 -13.27 16.63 28.92
CA TYR A 5 -14.65 16.26 28.55
C TYR A 5 -15.70 17.26 29.05
N ALA A 6 -15.46 17.91 30.19
CA ALA A 6 -16.39 18.88 30.76
C ALA A 6 -16.57 20.10 29.85
N ASP A 7 -15.50 20.56 29.20
CA ASP A 7 -15.55 21.69 28.28
C ASP A 7 -16.34 21.36 27.02
N ILE A 8 -16.17 20.14 26.48
CA ILE A 8 -16.92 19.65 25.32
C ILE A 8 -18.39 19.50 25.68
N ALA A 9 -18.69 18.92 26.85
CA ALA A 9 -20.06 18.77 27.35
C ALA A 9 -20.77 20.13 27.46
N LYS A 10 -20.09 21.14 28.02
CA LYS A 10 -20.63 22.50 28.13
C LYS A 10 -20.92 23.13 26.77
N LYS A 11 -20.04 22.94 25.77
CA LYS A 11 -20.20 23.51 24.43
C LYS A 11 -21.25 22.79 23.57
N THR A 12 -21.43 21.50 23.79
CA THR A 12 -22.39 20.66 23.03
C THR A 12 -23.77 20.58 23.70
N GLY A 13 -23.88 20.95 24.98
CA GLY A 13 -25.09 20.76 25.78
C GLY A 13 -25.39 19.29 26.08
N LYS A 14 -24.45 18.37 25.82
CA LYS A 14 -24.61 16.93 26.08
C LYS A 14 -23.86 16.54 27.35
N SER A 15 -24.26 15.42 27.97
CA SER A 15 -23.58 14.93 29.17
C SER A 15 -22.17 14.40 28.86
N VAL A 16 -21.28 14.48 29.85
CA VAL A 16 -19.91 13.93 29.76
C VAL A 16 -19.92 12.43 29.43
N SER A 17 -20.89 11.67 29.94
CA SER A 17 -21.04 10.25 29.64
C SER A 17 -21.37 10.00 28.17
N THR A 18 -22.20 10.84 27.56
CA THR A 18 -22.52 10.79 26.12
C THR A 18 -21.28 11.09 25.27
N ILE A 19 -20.54 12.14 25.59
CA ILE A 19 -19.30 12.47 24.86
C ILE A 19 -18.27 11.32 24.98
N LYS A 20 -18.16 10.69 26.15
CA LYS A 20 -17.31 9.50 26.33
C LYS A 20 -17.75 8.32 25.45
N LYS A 21 -19.06 8.11 25.27
CA LYS A 21 -19.60 7.09 24.37
C LYS A 21 -19.30 7.42 22.90
N TRP A 22 -19.53 8.66 22.48
CA TRP A 22 -19.21 9.12 21.13
C TRP A 22 -17.73 8.95 20.81
N ARG A 23 -16.84 9.35 21.72
CA ARG A 23 -15.39 9.18 21.57
C ARG A 23 -14.99 7.72 21.34
N LYS A 24 -15.55 6.76 22.08
CA LYS A 24 -15.35 5.31 21.80
C LYS A 24 -15.83 4.93 20.40
N ARG A 25 -17.00 5.42 19.99
CA ARG A 25 -17.58 5.08 18.69
C ARG A 25 -16.77 5.67 17.54
N ILE A 26 -16.25 6.89 17.70
CA ILE A 26 -15.33 7.55 16.76
C ILE A 26 -14.05 6.73 16.62
N GLU A 27 -13.40 6.34 17.73
CA GLU A 27 -12.20 5.48 17.69
C GLU A 27 -12.44 4.19 16.89
N ASN A 28 -13.64 3.60 17.00
CA ASN A 28 -13.98 2.36 16.30
C ASN A 28 -14.34 2.56 14.81
N LEU A 29 -15.11 3.61 14.46
CA LEU A 29 -15.63 3.79 13.11
C LEU A 29 -14.69 4.56 12.18
N SER A 30 -13.95 5.52 12.73
CA SER A 30 -13.02 6.34 11.95
C SER A 30 -11.56 5.91 12.11
N GLY A 31 -11.27 5.01 13.06
CA GLY A 31 -9.90 4.62 13.41
C GLY A 31 -9.08 5.73 14.09
N TYR A 32 -9.68 6.90 14.33
CA TYR A 32 -9.02 8.05 14.92
C TYR A 32 -8.56 7.76 16.35
N LYS A 33 -7.30 8.10 16.67
CA LYS A 33 -6.71 7.89 18.01
C LYS A 33 -6.57 9.21 18.76
N PHE A 34 -7.40 9.40 19.76
CA PHE A 34 -7.32 10.56 20.65
C PHE A 34 -6.09 10.49 21.57
N THR A 35 -5.51 11.65 21.86
CA THR A 35 -4.35 11.79 22.77
C THR A 35 -4.72 11.40 24.20
N LYS A 36 -3.90 10.54 24.80
CA LYS A 36 -4.10 9.98 26.14
C LYS A 36 -2.96 10.40 27.06
N THR A 37 -3.29 11.06 28.16
CA THR A 37 -2.35 11.44 29.21
C THR A 37 -2.59 10.58 30.44
N LYS A 38 -1.56 9.88 30.90
CA LYS A 38 -1.65 9.06 32.12
C LYS A 38 -1.16 9.89 33.30
N ALA A 39 -2.00 10.07 34.31
CA ALA A 39 -1.58 10.69 35.56
C ALA A 39 -1.78 9.72 36.72
N ARG A 40 -0.78 9.67 37.61
CA ARG A 40 -0.85 8.86 38.82
C ARG A 40 -1.75 9.59 39.82
N VAL A 41 -2.87 8.97 40.17
CA VAL A 41 -3.86 9.56 41.09
C VAL A 41 -3.65 9.03 42.51
N SER A 42 -3.08 7.82 42.65
CA SER A 42 -2.72 7.28 43.97
C SER A 42 -1.50 6.36 43.90
N ARG A 43 -1.09 5.83 45.07
CA ARG A 43 0.01 4.85 45.16
C ARG A 43 -0.24 3.61 44.29
N HIS A 44 -1.50 3.23 44.05
CA HIS A 44 -1.84 2.02 43.30
C HIS A 44 -2.68 2.27 42.03
N SER A 45 -3.05 3.52 41.72
CA SER A 45 -3.94 3.83 40.59
C SER A 45 -3.35 4.89 39.66
N VAL A 46 -3.40 4.58 38.37
CA VAL A 46 -3.08 5.50 37.26
C VAL A 46 -4.37 5.72 36.48
N GLN A 47 -4.79 6.97 36.37
CA GLN A 47 -5.97 7.33 35.60
C GLN A 47 -5.55 7.88 34.23
N VAL A 48 -6.30 7.48 33.21
CA VAL A 48 -6.13 7.96 31.84
C VAL A 48 -7.05 9.16 31.63
N PHE A 49 -6.43 10.29 31.34
CA PHE A 49 -7.08 11.52 30.91
C PHE A 49 -6.95 11.66 29.40
N PHE A 50 -7.88 12.39 28.80
CA PHE A 50 -7.84 12.73 27.38
C PHE A 50 -7.62 14.24 27.29
N ASP A 51 -6.61 14.64 26.53
CA ASP A 51 -6.32 16.04 26.26
C ASP A 51 -6.83 16.35 24.86
N PHE A 52 -7.92 17.10 24.77
CA PHE A 52 -8.56 17.39 23.50
C PHE A 52 -7.97 18.65 22.86
N SER A 53 -7.71 18.59 21.55
CA SER A 53 -7.32 19.78 20.80
C SER A 53 -8.53 20.69 20.54
N LYS A 54 -8.27 21.97 20.24
CA LYS A 54 -9.34 22.91 19.85
C LYS A 54 -10.10 22.42 18.61
N ASP A 55 -9.40 21.77 17.69
CA ASP A 55 -9.98 21.23 16.46
C ASP A 55 -10.88 20.03 16.74
N GLU A 56 -10.46 19.14 17.64
CA GLU A 56 -11.29 18.01 18.09
C GLU A 56 -12.57 18.50 18.76
N VAL A 57 -12.47 19.54 19.58
CA VAL A 57 -13.63 20.18 20.21
C VAL A 57 -14.58 20.75 19.16
N ALA A 58 -14.06 21.41 18.12
CA ALA A 58 -14.86 21.92 17.02
C ALA A 58 -15.59 20.78 16.29
N LYS A 59 -14.90 19.67 16.00
CA LYS A 59 -15.51 18.47 15.41
C LYS A 59 -16.58 17.86 16.31
N PHE A 60 -16.40 17.81 17.63
CA PHE A 60 -17.44 17.35 18.56
C PHE A 60 -18.68 18.26 18.55
N ILE A 61 -18.51 19.57 18.38
CA ILE A 61 -19.63 20.51 18.25
C ILE A 61 -20.38 20.27 16.93
N GLU A 62 -19.64 20.09 15.84
CA GLU A 62 -20.21 19.76 14.53
C GLU A 62 -20.96 18.43 14.57
N LEU A 63 -20.38 17.40 15.18
CA LEU A 63 -21.03 16.11 15.39
C LEU A 63 -22.35 16.24 16.12
N SER A 64 -22.38 17.02 17.19
CA SER A 64 -23.62 17.23 17.94
C SER A 64 -24.71 17.81 17.04
N LYS A 65 -24.36 18.80 16.21
CA LYS A 65 -25.30 19.41 15.27
C LYS A 65 -25.77 18.43 14.20
N GLU A 66 -24.88 17.58 13.69
CA GLU A 66 -25.23 16.59 12.68
C GLU A 66 -26.13 15.48 13.26
N ILE A 67 -25.83 15.00 14.47
CA ILE A 67 -26.69 14.03 15.17
C ILE A 67 -28.08 14.58 15.41
N ASP A 68 -28.20 15.86 15.80
CA ASP A 68 -29.49 16.48 16.04
C ASP A 68 -30.33 16.59 14.73
N LYS A 69 -29.68 16.63 13.56
CA LYS A 69 -30.34 16.61 12.24
C LYS A 69 -30.68 15.21 11.76
N THR A 70 -29.72 14.29 11.76
CA THR A 70 -29.87 12.95 11.16
C THR A 70 -30.53 11.95 12.10
N LYS A 71 -30.46 12.20 13.42
CA LYS A 71 -30.80 11.25 14.49
C LYS A 71 -30.01 9.95 14.44
N ASP A 72 -28.90 9.92 13.71
CA ASP A 72 -28.01 8.76 13.60
C ASP A 72 -26.57 9.15 13.94
N LEU A 73 -26.02 8.47 14.95
CA LEU A 73 -24.67 8.70 15.45
C LEU A 73 -23.61 8.23 14.46
N ASP A 74 -23.81 7.07 13.84
CA ASP A 74 -22.75 6.42 13.06
C ASP A 74 -22.52 7.15 11.74
N SER A 75 -23.60 7.49 11.01
CA SER A 75 -23.49 8.31 9.80
C SER A 75 -22.90 9.69 10.08
N SER A 76 -23.30 10.32 11.19
CA SER A 76 -22.75 11.62 11.59
C SER A 76 -21.27 11.55 11.94
N ILE A 77 -20.83 10.48 12.62
CA ILE A 77 -19.40 10.25 12.90
C ILE A 77 -18.63 10.07 11.58
N LYS A 78 -19.12 9.24 10.67
CA LYS A 78 -18.47 9.00 9.37
C LYS A 78 -18.36 10.28 8.55
N LYS A 79 -19.35 11.17 8.62
CA LYS A 79 -19.32 12.47 7.94
C LYS A 79 -18.27 13.43 8.50
N VAL A 80 -18.07 13.47 9.82
CA VAL A 80 -17.19 14.45 10.48
C VAL A 80 -15.75 13.95 10.68
N TRP A 81 -15.54 12.65 10.95
CA TRP A 81 -14.21 12.05 11.14
C TRP A 81 -13.76 11.13 10.00
N GLY A 82 -14.64 10.82 9.04
CA GLY A 82 -14.38 9.83 8.00
C GLY A 82 -14.78 8.42 8.42
N ASP A 83 -14.88 7.53 7.43
CA ASP A 83 -15.13 6.11 7.62
C ASP A 83 -13.84 5.33 7.36
N LEU A 84 -13.35 4.64 8.39
CA LEU A 84 -12.11 3.85 8.33
C LEU A 84 -12.17 2.84 7.20
N ASN A 85 -13.33 2.20 7.01
CA ASN A 85 -13.50 1.19 5.97
C ASN A 85 -13.37 1.79 4.57
N THR A 86 -13.88 3.02 4.36
CA THR A 86 -13.76 3.70 3.07
C THR A 86 -12.33 4.13 2.78
N GLN A 87 -11.61 4.60 3.79
CA GLN A 87 -10.19 4.98 3.66
C GLN A 87 -9.32 3.76 3.38
N GLN A 88 -9.55 2.64 4.08
CA GLN A 88 -8.86 1.38 3.82
C GLN A 88 -9.18 0.84 2.43
N ALA A 89 -10.43 0.93 1.98
CA ALA A 89 -10.82 0.51 0.65
C ALA A 89 -10.14 1.36 -0.44
N GLN A 90 -10.09 2.69 -0.27
CA GLN A 90 -9.38 3.59 -1.18
C GLN A 90 -7.88 3.31 -1.23
N SER A 91 -7.24 3.17 -0.07
CA SER A 91 -5.82 2.80 0.01
C SER A 91 -5.55 1.45 -0.67
N LEU A 92 -6.42 0.47 -0.48
CA LEU A 92 -6.28 -0.84 -1.12
C LEU A 92 -6.46 -0.75 -2.64
N GLU A 93 -7.36 0.10 -3.12
CA GLU A 93 -7.55 0.36 -4.55
C GLU A 93 -6.32 1.03 -5.17
N GLU A 94 -5.72 2.01 -4.48
CA GLU A 94 -4.45 2.64 -4.88
C GLU A 94 -3.31 1.61 -4.94
N ASP A 95 -3.16 0.78 -3.91
CA ASP A 95 -2.15 -0.29 -3.85
C ASP A 95 -2.34 -1.31 -5.00
N LEU A 96 -3.60 -1.64 -5.35
CA LEU A 96 -3.90 -2.55 -6.46
C LEU A 96 -3.54 -1.95 -7.81
N LEU A 97 -3.79 -0.65 -8.01
CA LEU A 97 -3.43 0.04 -9.25
C LEU A 97 -1.91 0.13 -9.44
N GLU A 98 -1.17 0.41 -8.36
CA GLU A 98 0.29 0.40 -8.38
C GLU A 98 0.83 -1.00 -8.72
N LEU A 99 0.28 -2.04 -8.09
CA LEU A 99 0.68 -3.42 -8.35
C LEU A 99 0.36 -3.86 -9.80
N GLU A 100 -0.78 -3.45 -10.35
CA GLU A 100 -1.15 -3.73 -11.74
C GLU A 100 -0.18 -3.05 -12.72
N PHE A 101 0.18 -1.79 -12.45
CA PHE A 101 1.16 -1.05 -13.23
C PHE A 101 2.53 -1.71 -13.21
N ASP A 102 3.01 -2.12 -12.02
CA ASP A 102 4.27 -2.83 -11.86
C ASP A 102 4.25 -4.17 -12.60
N PHE A 103 3.18 -4.95 -12.46
CA PHE A 103 3.04 -6.22 -13.16
C PHE A 103 3.08 -6.03 -14.68
N TYR A 104 2.42 -5.01 -15.21
CA TYR A 104 2.47 -4.66 -16.62
C TYR A 104 3.89 -4.35 -17.08
N ASN A 105 4.63 -3.52 -16.32
CA ASN A 105 6.01 -3.16 -16.66
C ASN A 105 6.95 -4.35 -16.59
N PHE A 106 6.85 -5.18 -15.55
CA PHE A 106 7.63 -6.42 -15.44
C PHE A 106 7.35 -7.37 -16.60
N LYS A 107 6.07 -7.56 -16.95
CA LYS A 107 5.70 -8.40 -18.09
C LYS A 107 6.31 -7.88 -19.39
N LYS A 108 6.31 -6.57 -19.60
CA LYS A 108 6.89 -5.93 -20.79
C LYS A 108 8.40 -6.15 -20.87
N GLU A 109 9.14 -5.92 -19.79
CA GLU A 109 10.59 -6.12 -19.73
C GLU A 109 10.98 -7.59 -19.86
N ILE A 110 10.25 -8.50 -19.23
CA ILE A 110 10.46 -9.95 -19.39
C ILE A 110 10.23 -10.34 -20.85
N THR A 111 9.14 -9.90 -21.46
CA THR A 111 8.85 -10.21 -22.87
C THR A 111 9.98 -9.74 -23.78
N LYS A 112 10.44 -8.49 -23.61
CA LYS A 112 11.56 -7.93 -24.36
C LYS A 112 12.84 -8.76 -24.18
N THR A 113 13.15 -9.13 -22.95
CA THR A 113 14.33 -9.95 -22.62
C THR A 113 14.24 -11.33 -23.28
N VAL A 114 13.09 -12.01 -23.18
CA VAL A 114 12.86 -13.31 -23.82
C VAL A 114 13.00 -13.22 -25.33
N THR A 115 12.41 -12.21 -25.98
CA THR A 115 12.54 -12.03 -27.43
C THR A 115 13.98 -11.76 -27.87
N THR A 116 14.75 -11.03 -27.06
CA THR A 116 16.16 -10.75 -27.33
C THR A 116 16.97 -12.05 -27.23
N LEU A 117 16.81 -12.81 -26.15
CA LEU A 117 17.49 -14.10 -25.96
C LEU A 117 17.13 -15.12 -27.02
N GLN A 118 15.87 -15.17 -27.47
CA GLN A 118 15.45 -16.03 -28.58
C GLN A 118 16.15 -15.63 -29.89
N THR A 119 16.27 -14.34 -30.15
CA THR A 119 16.95 -13.82 -31.34
C THR A 119 18.44 -14.15 -31.30
N ASP A 120 19.09 -13.89 -30.17
CA ASP A 120 20.51 -14.16 -29.97
C ASP A 120 20.83 -15.65 -30.11
N ASN A 121 20.01 -16.51 -29.48
CA ASN A 121 20.14 -17.96 -29.64
C ASN A 121 20.03 -18.38 -31.11
N ARG A 122 19.07 -17.83 -31.87
CA ARG A 122 18.93 -18.13 -33.30
C ARG A 122 20.17 -17.75 -34.09
N VAL A 123 20.72 -16.55 -33.83
CA VAL A 123 21.95 -16.06 -34.49
C VAL A 123 23.15 -16.94 -34.15
N LEU A 124 23.31 -17.31 -32.87
CA LEU A 124 24.38 -18.19 -32.42
C LEU A 124 24.28 -19.59 -33.05
N SER A 125 23.08 -20.17 -33.10
CA SER A 125 22.86 -21.45 -33.78
C SER A 125 23.25 -21.38 -35.26
N GLN A 126 22.85 -20.33 -35.98
CA GLN A 126 23.24 -20.14 -37.39
C GLN A 126 24.75 -20.03 -37.57
N ARG A 127 25.44 -19.29 -36.69
CA ARG A 127 26.89 -19.16 -36.70
C ARG A 127 27.57 -20.51 -36.44
N LEU A 128 27.09 -21.28 -35.47
CA LEU A 128 27.58 -22.63 -35.18
C LEU A 128 27.42 -23.56 -36.38
N THR A 129 26.25 -23.57 -37.03
CA THR A 129 26.03 -24.39 -38.24
C THR A 129 26.98 -23.99 -39.38
N SER A 130 27.20 -22.68 -39.58
CA SER A 130 28.14 -22.19 -40.59
C SER A 130 29.58 -22.60 -40.27
N MET A 131 30.01 -22.49 -39.01
CA MET A 131 31.34 -22.92 -38.58
C MET A 131 31.54 -24.43 -38.73
N LEU A 132 30.56 -25.25 -38.34
CA LEU A 132 30.59 -26.70 -38.54
C LEU A 132 30.72 -27.07 -40.02
N LYS A 133 29.98 -26.40 -40.90
CA LYS A 133 30.09 -26.62 -42.35
C LYS A 133 31.51 -26.32 -42.86
N ARG A 134 32.08 -25.18 -42.47
CA ARG A 134 33.45 -24.79 -42.86
C ARG A 134 34.51 -25.75 -42.32
N LEU A 135 34.33 -26.27 -41.09
CA LEU A 135 35.22 -27.27 -40.52
C LEU A 135 35.19 -28.58 -41.31
N ASN A 136 33.99 -29.06 -41.65
CA ASN A 136 33.85 -30.27 -42.46
C ASN A 136 34.49 -30.11 -43.85
N GLU A 137 34.28 -28.97 -44.52
CA GLU A 137 34.92 -28.65 -45.80
C GLU A 137 36.46 -28.67 -45.68
N LEU A 138 37.01 -28.07 -44.63
CA LEU A 138 38.47 -28.08 -44.38
C LEU A 138 39.00 -29.49 -44.10
N GLU A 139 38.30 -30.32 -43.32
CA GLU A 139 38.70 -31.71 -43.07
C GLU A 139 38.73 -32.54 -44.36
N ASP A 140 37.74 -32.37 -45.24
CA ASP A 140 37.66 -33.08 -46.51
C ASP A 140 38.73 -32.61 -47.51
N ASP A 141 39.00 -31.31 -47.57
CA ASP A 141 40.11 -30.73 -48.33
C ASP A 141 41.48 -31.24 -47.82
N GLN A 142 41.63 -31.39 -46.51
CA GLN A 142 42.88 -31.89 -45.92
C GLN A 142 43.08 -33.37 -46.24
N LYS A 143 42.04 -34.20 -46.15
CA LYS A 143 42.07 -35.62 -46.55
C LYS A 143 42.47 -35.74 -48.02
N THR A 144 41.78 -35.04 -48.92
CA THR A 144 42.06 -35.10 -50.37
C THR A 144 43.45 -34.55 -50.71
N GLY A 145 43.92 -33.49 -50.04
CA GLY A 145 45.28 -32.96 -50.17
C GLY A 145 46.37 -33.92 -49.69
N PHE A 146 46.13 -34.64 -48.59
CA PHE A 146 47.01 -35.72 -48.11
C PHE A 146 47.07 -36.88 -49.11
N PHE A 147 45.93 -37.35 -49.62
CA PHE A 147 45.91 -38.44 -50.62
C PHE A 147 46.58 -38.05 -51.95
N LYS A 148 46.59 -36.76 -52.33
CA LYS A 148 47.34 -36.27 -53.50
C LYS A 148 48.86 -36.30 -53.28
N ARG A 149 49.36 -36.15 -52.05
CA ARG A 149 50.79 -36.20 -51.73
C ARG A 149 51.39 -37.61 -51.76
N PHE A 150 50.57 -38.64 -51.56
CA PHE A 150 50.99 -40.05 -51.62
C PHE A 150 50.86 -40.69 -53.00
N LYS A 151 50.35 -39.96 -54.01
CA LYS A 151 50.22 -40.43 -55.40
C LYS A 151 51.35 -39.93 -56.32
N LYS A 152 52.49 -39.51 -55.77
CA LYS A 152 53.65 -39.03 -56.53
C LYS A 152 54.85 -39.94 -56.34
#